data_AF-E4V6F2-F1
#
_entry.id   AF-E4V6F2-F1
#
_cell.length_a   1.000
_cell.length_b   1.000
_cell.length_c   1.000
_cell.angle_alpha   90.00
_cell.angle_beta   90.00
_cell.angle_gamma   90.00
#
_symmetry.space_group_name_H-M   'P 1'
#
loop_
_entity.id
_entity.type
_entity.pdbx_description
1 polymer ?
#
loop_
_entity_poly.entity_id
_entity_poly.type
_entity_poly.pdbx_seq_one_letter_code
_entity_poly.pdbx_strand_id
1 'polypeptide(L)'
;MPFNIPYPPSQAGYWSPVTSTLNWCEEDYYATRYAAEVVNAFTNVLFLYLGVKGIRSCRKNGHDAIFQVAFLGYLLVGLGSFLFHSTLKYPMQLVDELSMIYTTCLMCYATFSFSRSRSQCLILGAGLLGLSIFITLYYHYLQDPVFHQVAYGVLTAIVIFRSMWVMEVTLRPSLQRSRNRAKSNVSGQIMTTSGETVNDRDLRILNSMWVMVAYGLSTFLGGFFIWNLDNTYCSTLRIWRREIGLPWGIVLEGHGWWHLLTGIGAYMYIIWGIWLRHCLHGHQDEYTLDWPRFYNAADIVRVQDIPKLTAPEGYAEKLN
;
A
#
# COMPACT_ATOMS: atom_id res chain seq x y z
N MET A 1 21.14 -6.29 -32.69
CA MET A 1 20.82 -4.95 -32.14
C MET A 1 22.02 -4.49 -31.32
N PRO A 2 22.48 -3.23 -31.44
CA PRO A 2 23.78 -2.80 -30.87
C PRO A 2 23.78 -2.58 -29.34
N PHE A 3 22.71 -2.94 -28.64
CA PHE A 3 22.59 -2.87 -27.18
C PHE A 3 22.03 -4.18 -26.62
N ASN A 4 22.76 -5.28 -26.80
CA ASN A 4 22.45 -6.53 -26.11
C ASN A 4 23.66 -6.94 -25.26
N ILE A 5 23.69 -6.48 -24.01
CA ILE A 5 24.70 -6.89 -23.04
C ILE A 5 24.25 -8.26 -22.49
N PRO A 6 25.08 -9.31 -22.54
CA PRO A 6 24.70 -10.62 -22.02
C PRO A 6 24.22 -10.54 -20.58
N TYR A 7 23.13 -11.24 -20.25
CA TYR A 7 22.67 -11.35 -18.86
C TYR A 7 23.64 -12.27 -18.08
N PRO A 8 24.43 -11.76 -17.13
CA PRO A 8 25.45 -12.54 -16.45
C PRO A 8 24.84 -13.65 -15.56
N PRO A 9 25.54 -14.78 -15.37
CA PRO A 9 25.13 -15.78 -14.39
C PRO A 9 25.34 -15.29 -12.96
N SER A 10 24.78 -16.04 -12.01
CA SER A 10 24.98 -15.81 -10.57
C SER A 10 26.46 -15.94 -10.18
N GLN A 11 26.89 -15.14 -9.20
CA GLN A 11 28.26 -15.04 -8.73
C GLN A 11 28.31 -14.97 -7.19
N ALA A 12 29.49 -15.20 -6.62
CA ALA A 12 29.73 -14.98 -5.19
C ALA A 12 29.85 -13.47 -4.90
N GLY A 13 29.08 -13.00 -3.92
CA GLY A 13 29.02 -11.60 -3.51
C GLY A 13 29.81 -11.27 -2.26
N TYR A 14 29.72 -10.01 -1.83
CA TYR A 14 30.31 -9.52 -0.58
C TYR A 14 29.73 -10.22 0.65
N TRP A 15 28.42 -10.48 0.64
CA TRP A 15 27.72 -11.09 1.78
C TRP A 15 27.67 -12.62 1.73
N SER A 16 28.36 -13.30 0.82
CA SER A 16 28.37 -14.77 0.78
C SER A 16 28.91 -15.38 2.10
N PRO A 17 28.43 -16.56 2.55
CA PRO A 17 27.42 -17.43 1.92
C PRO A 17 25.97 -16.98 2.17
N VAL A 18 25.03 -17.40 1.32
CA VAL A 18 23.58 -17.24 1.55
C VAL A 18 23.17 -18.04 2.79
N THR A 19 22.37 -17.43 3.67
CA THR A 19 21.91 -18.08 4.92
C THR A 19 20.40 -18.04 5.10
N SER A 20 19.69 -17.27 4.26
CA SER A 20 18.24 -17.26 4.21
C SER A 20 17.68 -18.63 3.81
N THR A 21 16.43 -18.88 4.20
CA THR A 21 15.69 -20.08 3.77
C THR A 21 15.15 -19.94 2.35
N LEU A 22 15.12 -18.70 1.84
CA LEU A 22 14.66 -18.31 0.52
C LEU A 22 15.79 -17.69 -0.31
N ASN A 23 15.76 -17.98 -1.61
CA ASN A 23 16.51 -17.31 -2.68
C ASN A 23 15.58 -17.26 -3.90
N TRP A 24 15.39 -16.08 -4.49
CA TRP A 24 14.38 -15.86 -5.52
C TRP A 24 14.93 -16.12 -6.93
N CYS A 25 14.11 -15.87 -7.96
CA CYS A 25 14.49 -16.22 -9.32
C CYS A 25 15.58 -15.33 -9.93
N GLU A 26 15.84 -14.14 -9.38
CA GLU A 26 16.92 -13.27 -9.84
C GLU A 26 18.30 -13.96 -9.66
N GLU A 27 19.29 -13.68 -10.51
CA GLU A 27 20.64 -14.25 -10.36
C GLU A 27 21.45 -13.51 -9.28
N ASP A 28 21.95 -14.20 -8.27
CA ASP A 28 22.71 -13.51 -7.23
C ASP A 28 23.96 -12.79 -7.76
N TYR A 29 24.13 -11.53 -7.37
CA TYR A 29 25.28 -10.66 -7.61
C TYR A 29 25.67 -10.49 -9.08
N TYR A 30 24.74 -10.71 -10.02
CA TYR A 30 25.03 -10.63 -11.45
C TYR A 30 25.44 -9.21 -11.90
N ALA A 31 24.88 -8.17 -11.26
CA ALA A 31 25.10 -6.77 -11.63
C ALA A 31 26.11 -6.06 -10.71
N THR A 32 26.18 -6.44 -9.44
CA THR A 32 27.04 -5.81 -8.42
C THR A 32 27.42 -6.81 -7.35
N ARG A 33 28.61 -6.64 -6.76
CA ARG A 33 29.10 -7.47 -5.64
C ARG A 33 28.37 -7.19 -4.31
N TYR A 34 27.66 -6.07 -4.20
CA TYR A 34 27.10 -5.60 -2.92
C TYR A 34 25.61 -5.90 -2.71
N ALA A 35 24.84 -6.09 -3.77
CA ALA A 35 23.43 -6.45 -3.72
C ALA A 35 23.22 -7.77 -4.47
N ALA A 36 22.70 -8.78 -3.77
CA ALA A 36 22.50 -10.11 -4.34
C ALA A 36 21.47 -10.08 -5.47
N GLU A 37 20.27 -9.59 -5.20
CA GLU A 37 19.20 -9.50 -6.19
C GLU A 37 18.95 -8.01 -6.43
N VAL A 38 19.63 -7.43 -7.43
CA VAL A 38 19.68 -5.96 -7.60
C VAL A 38 18.32 -5.37 -7.96
N VAL A 39 17.53 -6.04 -8.80
CA VAL A 39 16.22 -5.56 -9.22
C VAL A 39 15.25 -5.72 -8.06
N ASN A 40 15.24 -6.88 -7.40
CA ASN A 40 14.42 -7.10 -6.22
C ASN A 40 14.77 -6.13 -5.09
N ALA A 41 16.05 -5.83 -4.86
CA ALA A 41 16.46 -4.85 -3.87
C ALA A 41 15.98 -3.44 -4.24
N PHE A 42 16.34 -2.93 -5.42
CA PHE A 42 16.10 -1.53 -5.75
C PHE A 42 14.65 -1.19 -6.09
N THR A 43 13.82 -2.16 -6.47
CA THR A 43 12.36 -1.94 -6.60
C THR A 43 11.72 -1.54 -5.25
N ASN A 44 12.32 -1.90 -4.11
CA ASN A 44 11.88 -1.46 -2.79
C ASN A 44 12.14 0.02 -2.46
N VAL A 45 12.94 0.73 -3.26
CA VAL A 45 13.10 2.19 -3.11
C VAL A 45 11.76 2.91 -3.28
N LEU A 46 10.82 2.33 -4.06
CA LEU A 46 9.46 2.85 -4.16
C LEU A 46 8.75 2.88 -2.80
N PHE A 47 8.87 1.83 -1.99
CA PHE A 47 8.31 1.81 -0.64
C PHE A 47 8.92 2.91 0.23
N LEU A 48 10.23 3.10 0.15
CA LEU A 48 10.92 4.14 0.92
C LEU A 48 10.42 5.54 0.53
N TYR A 49 10.29 5.79 -0.77
CA TYR A 49 9.76 7.05 -1.29
C TYR A 49 8.30 7.30 -0.86
N LEU A 50 7.41 6.34 -1.12
CA LEU A 50 5.98 6.45 -0.82
C LEU A 50 5.70 6.52 0.68
N GLY A 51 6.45 5.78 1.50
CA GLY A 51 6.35 5.84 2.95
C GLY A 51 6.75 7.20 3.51
N VAL A 52 7.88 7.78 3.04
CA VAL A 52 8.29 9.14 3.44
C VAL A 52 7.27 10.18 2.97
N LYS A 53 6.76 10.06 1.73
CA LYS A 53 5.69 10.92 1.22
C LYS A 53 4.46 10.84 2.13
N GLY A 54 4.00 9.64 2.46
CA GLY A 54 2.83 9.40 3.31
C GLY A 54 2.97 10.01 4.70
N ILE A 55 4.12 9.81 5.36
CA ILE A 55 4.40 10.43 6.69
C ILE A 55 4.34 11.95 6.61
N ARG A 56 4.96 12.54 5.58
CA ARG A 56 4.95 13.99 5.38
C ARG A 56 3.53 14.50 5.15
N SER A 57 2.73 13.80 4.36
CA SER A 57 1.31 14.12 4.16
C SER A 57 0.53 14.05 5.46
N CYS A 58 0.65 12.96 6.23
CA CYS A 58 -0.03 12.82 7.51
C CYS A 58 0.26 13.97 8.47
N ARG A 59 1.51 14.44 8.52
CA ARG A 59 1.91 15.57 9.36
C ARG A 59 1.40 16.90 8.82
N LYS A 60 1.55 17.15 7.52
CA LYS A 60 1.10 18.39 6.86
C LYS A 60 -0.42 18.57 6.98
N ASN A 61 -1.17 17.52 6.65
CA ASN A 61 -2.63 17.55 6.61
C ASN A 61 -3.27 17.22 7.98
N GLY A 62 -2.49 16.92 9.02
CA GLY A 62 -2.99 16.63 10.37
C GLY A 62 -3.91 15.40 10.41
N HIS A 63 -3.51 14.31 9.76
CA HIS A 63 -4.21 13.02 9.84
C HIS A 63 -3.94 12.32 11.16
N ASP A 64 -4.84 11.41 11.56
CA ASP A 64 -4.70 10.62 12.79
C ASP A 64 -3.32 9.93 12.88
N ALA A 65 -2.71 9.94 14.06
CA ALA A 65 -1.37 9.40 14.30
C ALA A 65 -1.21 7.92 13.90
N ILE A 66 -2.30 7.14 13.92
CA ILE A 66 -2.30 5.75 13.50
C ILE A 66 -1.84 5.55 12.05
N PHE A 67 -2.10 6.53 11.17
CA PHE A 67 -1.64 6.46 9.77
C PHE A 67 -0.17 6.81 9.62
N GLN A 68 0.39 7.65 10.50
CA GLN A 68 1.85 7.82 10.58
C GLN A 68 2.53 6.52 11.00
N VAL A 69 1.94 5.81 11.98
CA VAL A 69 2.42 4.48 12.39
C VAL A 69 2.28 3.47 11.25
N ALA A 70 1.20 3.52 10.47
CA ALA A 70 1.01 2.68 9.28
C ALA A 70 2.14 2.89 8.25
N PHE A 71 2.46 4.15 7.93
CA PHE A 71 3.53 4.45 6.98
C PHE A 71 4.93 4.16 7.53
N LEU A 72 5.14 4.22 8.86
CA LEU A 72 6.38 3.74 9.47
C LEU A 72 6.53 2.22 9.32
N GLY A 73 5.45 1.46 9.51
CA GLY A 73 5.43 0.02 9.22
C GLY A 73 5.69 -0.28 7.74
N TYR A 74 5.05 0.46 6.84
CA TYR A 74 5.29 0.37 5.40
C TYR A 74 6.76 0.68 5.01
N LEU A 75 7.39 1.67 5.64
CA LEU A 75 8.81 1.95 5.46
C LEU A 75 9.70 0.82 5.97
N LEU A 76 9.33 0.21 7.11
CA LEU A 76 10.07 -0.91 7.67
C LEU A 76 10.02 -2.14 6.75
N VAL A 77 8.87 -2.42 6.14
CA VAL A 77 8.73 -3.46 5.10
C VAL A 77 9.67 -3.18 3.93
N GLY A 78 9.60 -1.99 3.34
CA GLY A 78 10.47 -1.63 2.21
C GLY A 78 11.97 -1.67 2.54
N LEU A 79 12.35 -1.21 3.73
CA LEU A 79 13.74 -1.25 4.18
C LEU A 79 14.21 -2.69 4.46
N GLY A 80 13.38 -3.48 5.13
CA GLY A 80 13.63 -4.90 5.40
C GLY A 80 13.85 -5.67 4.10
N SER A 81 12.94 -5.53 3.15
CA SER A 81 13.03 -6.15 1.83
C SER A 81 14.27 -5.69 1.06
N PHE A 82 14.55 -4.38 1.01
CA PHE A 82 15.79 -3.87 0.40
C PHE A 82 17.05 -4.53 0.98
N LEU A 83 17.14 -4.62 2.31
CA LEU A 83 18.29 -5.22 3.00
C LEU A 83 18.35 -6.74 2.82
N PHE A 84 17.20 -7.41 2.80
CA PHE A 84 17.11 -8.84 2.55
C PHE A 84 17.61 -9.19 1.14
N HIS A 85 17.06 -8.58 0.09
CA HIS A 85 17.48 -8.83 -1.29
C HIS A 85 18.91 -8.37 -1.57
N SER A 86 19.44 -7.40 -0.80
CA SER A 86 20.84 -7.03 -0.92
C SER A 86 21.79 -8.10 -0.33
N THR A 87 21.36 -8.85 0.69
CA THR A 87 22.27 -9.66 1.52
C THR A 87 21.99 -11.17 1.50
N LEU A 88 20.75 -11.59 1.26
CA LEU A 88 20.23 -12.95 1.41
C LEU A 88 20.61 -13.59 2.76
N LYS A 89 20.44 -12.80 3.83
CA LYS A 89 20.72 -13.19 5.21
C LYS A 89 19.44 -13.46 5.98
N TYR A 90 19.43 -14.55 6.74
CA TYR A 90 18.28 -14.95 7.53
C TYR A 90 17.76 -13.87 8.50
N PRO A 91 18.61 -13.11 9.23
CA PRO A 91 18.10 -12.00 10.04
C PRO A 91 17.38 -10.92 9.23
N MET A 92 17.85 -10.61 8.01
CA MET A 92 17.20 -9.61 7.15
C MET A 92 15.92 -10.15 6.52
N GLN A 93 15.88 -11.46 6.20
CA GLN A 93 14.66 -12.16 5.80
C GLN A 93 13.57 -12.03 6.88
N LEU A 94 13.94 -12.24 8.16
CA LEU A 94 13.00 -12.06 9.27
C LEU A 94 12.51 -10.62 9.38
N VAL A 95 13.38 -9.62 9.18
CA VAL A 95 12.96 -8.21 9.19
C VAL A 95 11.98 -7.91 8.05
N ASP A 96 12.25 -8.41 6.85
CA ASP A 96 11.35 -8.28 5.70
C ASP A 96 9.98 -8.92 5.98
N GLU A 97 9.95 -10.23 6.16
CA GLU A 97 8.71 -11.00 6.26
C GLU A 97 7.91 -10.65 7.53
N LEU A 98 8.54 -10.56 8.70
CA LEU A 98 7.80 -10.30 9.94
C LEU A 98 7.27 -8.87 10.04
N SER A 99 7.96 -7.88 9.44
CA SER A 99 7.46 -6.51 9.42
C SER A 99 6.13 -6.39 8.67
N MET A 100 5.89 -7.24 7.66
CA MET A 100 4.61 -7.33 6.96
C MET A 100 3.49 -7.76 7.92
N ILE A 101 3.73 -8.78 8.74
CA ILE A 101 2.78 -9.27 9.75
C ILE A 101 2.45 -8.17 10.76
N TYR A 102 3.48 -7.53 11.32
CA TYR A 102 3.31 -6.52 12.36
C TYR A 102 2.54 -5.30 11.83
N THR A 103 2.86 -4.86 10.62
CA THR A 103 2.17 -3.74 9.96
C THR A 103 0.70 -4.08 9.71
N THR A 104 0.39 -5.29 9.24
CA THR A 104 -1.00 -5.72 9.05
C THR A 104 -1.74 -5.85 10.38
N CYS A 105 -1.11 -6.34 11.44
CA CYS A 105 -1.70 -6.35 12.79
C CYS A 105 -2.01 -4.94 13.31
N LEU A 106 -1.16 -3.95 13.03
CA LEU A 106 -1.47 -2.55 13.36
C LEU A 106 -2.68 -2.03 12.58
N MET A 107 -2.85 -2.44 11.31
CA MET A 107 -4.02 -2.07 10.50
C MET A 107 -5.29 -2.79 10.93
N CYS A 108 -5.19 -4.06 11.37
CA CYS A 108 -6.26 -4.74 12.11
C CYS A 108 -6.69 -3.90 13.31
N TYR A 109 -5.73 -3.53 14.16
CA TYR A 109 -6.02 -2.73 15.35
C TYR A 109 -6.73 -1.42 14.98
N ALA A 110 -6.21 -0.67 14.01
CA ALA A 110 -6.77 0.60 13.56
C ALA A 110 -8.23 0.49 13.07
N THR A 111 -8.56 -0.61 12.40
CA THR A 111 -9.89 -0.81 11.79
C THR A 111 -10.89 -1.38 12.78
N PHE A 112 -10.47 -2.33 13.61
CA PHE A 112 -11.36 -3.01 14.57
C PHE A 112 -11.56 -2.24 15.88
N SER A 113 -10.61 -1.38 16.27
CA SER A 113 -10.75 -0.52 17.46
C SER A 113 -11.69 0.67 17.25
N PHE A 114 -12.04 0.99 16.00
CA PHE A 114 -12.92 2.13 15.70
C PHE A 114 -14.29 1.98 16.41
N SER A 115 -14.68 3.02 17.14
CA SER A 115 -15.92 3.08 17.92
C SER A 115 -16.07 1.97 18.96
N ARG A 116 -14.96 1.47 19.53
CA ARG A 116 -14.94 0.48 20.62
C ARG A 116 -14.56 1.10 21.96
N SER A 117 -14.96 0.44 23.05
CA SER A 117 -14.60 0.86 24.40
C SER A 117 -13.12 0.63 24.68
N ARG A 118 -12.54 1.37 25.64
CA ARG A 118 -11.13 1.25 26.01
C ARG A 118 -10.74 -0.20 26.35
N SER A 119 -11.59 -0.92 27.10
CA SER A 119 -11.34 -2.33 27.45
C SER A 119 -11.31 -3.24 26.22
N GLN A 120 -12.22 -3.03 25.26
CA GLN A 120 -12.22 -3.79 24.00
C GLN A 120 -10.97 -3.52 23.17
N CYS A 121 -10.53 -2.27 23.10
CA CYS A 121 -9.29 -1.90 22.42
C CYS A 121 -8.07 -2.56 23.09
N LEU A 122 -8.02 -2.60 24.42
CA LEU A 122 -6.92 -3.26 25.14
C LEU A 122 -6.90 -4.78 24.88
N ILE A 123 -8.06 -5.43 24.92
CA ILE A 123 -8.18 -6.87 24.63
C ILE A 123 -7.74 -7.18 23.20
N LEU A 124 -8.21 -6.39 22.22
CA LEU A 124 -7.82 -6.54 20.83
C LEU A 124 -6.31 -6.33 20.63
N GLY A 125 -5.75 -5.29 21.25
CA GLY A 125 -4.31 -5.00 21.18
C GLY A 125 -3.46 -6.12 21.77
N ALA A 126 -3.84 -6.63 22.95
CA ALA A 126 -3.16 -7.76 23.58
C ALA A 126 -3.26 -9.04 22.73
N GLY A 127 -4.43 -9.30 22.13
CA GLY A 127 -4.62 -10.44 21.24
C GLY A 127 -3.77 -10.37 19.97
N LEU A 128 -3.71 -9.20 19.32
CA LEU A 128 -2.89 -8.99 18.12
C LEU A 128 -1.40 -9.04 18.41
N LEU A 129 -0.97 -8.55 19.58
CA LEU A 129 0.40 -8.68 20.05
C LEU A 129 0.75 -10.15 20.31
N GLY A 130 -0.11 -10.89 21.01
CA GLY A 130 0.06 -12.33 21.24
C GLY A 130 0.13 -13.11 19.93
N LEU A 131 -0.73 -12.79 18.95
CA LEU A 131 -0.69 -13.38 17.61
C LEU A 131 0.62 -13.08 16.88
N SER A 132 1.11 -11.85 16.94
CA SER A 132 2.37 -11.45 16.30
C SER A 132 3.56 -12.19 16.91
N ILE A 133 3.59 -12.33 18.24
CA ILE A 133 4.63 -13.10 18.95
C ILE A 133 4.56 -14.57 18.57
N PHE A 134 3.36 -15.16 18.55
CA PHE A 134 3.16 -16.55 18.14
C PHE A 134 3.66 -16.80 16.72
N ILE A 135 3.21 -16.01 15.74
CA ILE A 135 3.65 -16.15 14.34
C ILE A 135 5.17 -16.02 14.25
N THR A 136 5.76 -15.07 14.96
CA THR A 136 7.22 -14.85 14.96
C THR A 136 7.98 -16.07 15.47
N LEU A 137 7.63 -16.55 16.67
CA LEU A 137 8.33 -17.68 17.30
C LEU A 137 8.12 -18.97 16.51
N TYR A 138 6.90 -19.20 16.04
CA TYR A 138 6.58 -20.40 15.27
C TYR A 138 7.24 -20.37 13.89
N TYR A 139 7.25 -19.22 13.22
CA TYR A 139 7.94 -19.06 11.94
C TYR A 139 9.46 -19.24 12.10
N HIS A 140 10.05 -18.68 13.15
CA HIS A 140 11.47 -18.85 13.44
C HIS A 140 11.84 -20.30 13.74
N TYR A 141 10.96 -21.04 14.42
CA TYR A 141 11.14 -22.46 14.71
C TYR A 141 10.99 -23.35 13.47
N LEU A 142 9.93 -23.11 12.68
CA LEU A 142 9.59 -23.95 11.53
C LEU A 142 10.48 -23.65 10.31
N GLN A 143 10.89 -22.39 10.13
CA GLN A 143 11.67 -21.90 8.99
C GLN A 143 11.03 -22.17 7.62
N ASP A 144 9.72 -22.43 7.58
CA ASP A 144 8.93 -22.67 6.37
C ASP A 144 8.23 -21.38 5.91
N PRO A 145 8.65 -20.78 4.79
CA PRO A 145 8.10 -19.52 4.29
C PRO A 145 6.62 -19.63 3.89
N VAL A 146 6.11 -20.83 3.60
CA VAL A 146 4.68 -21.02 3.27
C VAL A 146 3.79 -20.69 4.47
N PHE A 147 4.23 -21.01 5.68
CA PHE A 147 3.49 -20.63 6.91
C PHE A 147 3.31 -19.11 7.01
N HIS A 148 4.39 -18.36 6.77
CA HIS A 148 4.34 -16.90 6.78
C HIS A 148 3.39 -16.37 5.70
N GLN A 149 3.51 -16.86 4.47
CA GLN A 149 2.70 -16.42 3.33
C GLN A 149 1.21 -16.62 3.59
N VAL A 150 0.82 -17.78 4.14
CA VAL A 150 -0.58 -18.07 4.49
C VAL A 150 -1.06 -17.15 5.61
N ALA A 151 -0.26 -16.98 6.68
CA ALA A 151 -0.62 -16.11 7.80
C ALA A 151 -0.81 -14.66 7.35
N TYR A 152 0.11 -14.14 6.53
CA TYR A 152 0.03 -12.81 5.96
C TYR A 152 -1.17 -12.64 5.04
N GLY A 153 -1.43 -13.61 4.15
CA GLY A 153 -2.57 -13.59 3.23
C GLY A 153 -3.91 -13.55 3.96
N VAL A 154 -4.09 -14.39 4.98
CA VAL A 154 -5.30 -14.42 5.82
C VAL A 154 -5.49 -13.09 6.56
N LEU A 155 -4.45 -12.58 7.21
CA LEU A 155 -4.52 -11.29 7.93
C LEU A 155 -4.88 -10.14 6.98
N THR A 156 -4.26 -10.09 5.81
CA THR A 156 -4.50 -9.05 4.81
C THR A 156 -5.94 -9.09 4.29
N ALA A 157 -6.46 -10.29 3.99
CA ALA A 157 -7.85 -10.47 3.59
C ALA A 157 -8.82 -9.97 4.67
N ILE A 158 -8.61 -10.34 5.93
CA ILE A 158 -9.44 -9.90 7.06
C ILE A 158 -9.49 -8.37 7.14
N VAL A 159 -8.34 -7.71 7.06
CA VAL A 159 -8.24 -6.24 7.14
C VAL A 159 -8.97 -5.55 5.99
N ILE A 160 -8.77 -6.02 4.76
CA ILE A 160 -9.38 -5.44 3.57
C ILE A 160 -10.90 -5.60 3.62
N PHE A 161 -11.40 -6.84 3.81
CA PHE A 161 -12.83 -7.10 3.85
C PHE A 161 -13.50 -6.37 5.01
N ARG A 162 -12.85 -6.30 6.17
CA ARG A 162 -13.36 -5.51 7.30
C ARG A 162 -13.48 -4.04 6.93
N SER A 163 -12.47 -3.45 6.29
CA SER A 163 -12.48 -2.04 5.92
C SER A 163 -13.58 -1.75 4.90
N MET A 164 -13.77 -2.63 3.91
CA MET A 164 -14.87 -2.53 2.93
C MET A 164 -16.24 -2.66 3.61
N TRP A 165 -16.38 -3.56 4.58
CA TRP A 165 -17.58 -3.69 5.39
C TRP A 165 -17.87 -2.40 6.18
N VAL A 166 -16.87 -1.76 6.78
CA VAL A 166 -17.05 -0.47 7.48
C VAL A 166 -17.58 0.59 6.52
N MET A 167 -17.02 0.68 5.31
CA MET A 167 -17.47 1.62 4.29
C MET A 167 -18.94 1.39 3.92
N GLU A 168 -19.34 0.15 3.66
CA GLU A 168 -20.70 -0.15 3.20
C GLU A 168 -21.75 -0.12 4.33
N VAL A 169 -21.41 -0.61 5.52
CA VAL A 169 -22.39 -0.79 6.60
C VAL A 169 -22.40 0.39 7.58
N THR A 170 -21.30 1.14 7.67
CA THR A 170 -21.21 2.30 8.59
C THR A 170 -21.25 3.61 7.83
N LEU A 171 -20.36 3.81 6.85
CA LEU A 171 -20.24 5.11 6.16
C LEU A 171 -21.46 5.39 5.27
N ARG A 172 -21.82 4.48 4.35
CA ARG A 172 -22.95 4.71 3.42
C ARG A 172 -24.27 5.06 4.13
N PRO A 173 -24.71 4.35 5.19
CA PRO A 173 -25.91 4.73 5.94
C PRO A 173 -25.73 6.03 6.75
N SER A 174 -24.52 6.36 7.21
CA SER A 174 -24.25 7.63 7.89
C SER A 174 -24.46 8.82 6.95
N LEU A 175 -23.93 8.74 5.73
CA LEU A 175 -24.14 9.75 4.69
C LEU A 175 -25.63 9.89 4.33
N GLN A 176 -26.34 8.77 4.18
CA GLN A 176 -27.79 8.78 3.94
C GLN A 176 -28.60 9.44 5.07
N ARG A 177 -28.23 9.20 6.33
CA ARG A 177 -28.88 9.84 7.49
C ARG A 177 -28.60 11.34 7.55
N SER A 178 -27.35 11.74 7.34
CA SER A 178 -26.95 13.15 7.26
C SER A 178 -27.76 13.88 6.19
N ARG A 179 -27.88 13.27 5.01
CA ARG A 179 -28.71 13.73 3.89
C ARG A 179 -30.19 13.87 4.26
N ASN A 180 -30.79 12.87 4.90
CA ASN A 180 -32.21 12.93 5.26
C ASN A 180 -32.50 14.04 6.29
N ARG A 181 -31.58 14.25 7.24
CA ARG A 181 -31.67 15.34 8.22
C ARG A 181 -31.57 16.71 7.56
N ALA A 182 -30.65 16.87 6.60
CA ALA A 182 -30.51 18.06 5.77
C ALA A 182 -31.82 18.40 5.02
N LYS A 183 -32.42 17.42 4.35
CA LYS A 183 -33.70 17.61 3.63
C LYS A 183 -34.88 17.97 4.55
N SER A 184 -34.88 17.47 5.79
CA SER A 184 -35.95 17.75 6.76
C SER A 184 -35.87 19.16 7.35
N ASN A 185 -34.68 19.76 7.42
CA ASN A 185 -34.47 21.06 8.06
C ASN A 185 -34.59 22.25 7.10
N VAL A 186 -34.45 22.03 5.78
CA VAL A 186 -34.50 23.09 4.77
C VAL A 186 -35.20 22.54 3.52
N SER A 187 -36.29 23.17 3.10
CA SER A 187 -36.92 22.93 1.79
C SER A 187 -36.05 23.56 0.68
N GLY A 188 -34.90 22.94 0.38
CA GLY A 188 -33.96 23.41 -0.64
C GLY A 188 -32.77 22.45 -0.82
N GLN A 189 -32.05 22.55 -1.93
CA GLN A 189 -30.79 21.83 -2.10
C GLN A 189 -29.74 22.40 -1.15
N ILE A 190 -29.23 21.58 -0.22
CA ILE A 190 -28.08 21.96 0.59
C ILE A 190 -26.84 21.88 -0.29
N MET A 191 -26.16 23.01 -0.43
CA MET A 191 -24.90 23.12 -1.14
C MET A 191 -23.73 22.93 -0.16
N THR A 192 -22.67 22.29 -0.63
CA THR A 192 -21.40 22.17 0.08
C THR A 192 -20.64 23.49 0.00
N THR A 193 -19.53 23.60 0.73
CA THR A 193 -18.59 24.73 0.64
C THR A 193 -17.99 24.91 -0.76
N SER A 194 -17.98 23.85 -1.57
CA SER A 194 -17.52 23.83 -2.97
C SER A 194 -18.62 24.16 -3.99
N GLY A 195 -19.85 24.44 -3.55
CA GLY A 195 -20.94 24.84 -4.44
C GLY A 195 -21.63 23.70 -5.20
N GLU A 196 -21.46 22.46 -4.78
CA GLU A 196 -22.17 21.28 -5.32
C GLU A 196 -23.27 20.81 -4.35
N THR A 197 -24.16 19.93 -4.80
CA THR A 197 -25.15 19.34 -3.89
C THR A 197 -24.51 18.31 -2.98
N VAL A 198 -24.99 18.22 -1.73
CA VAL A 198 -24.55 17.18 -0.77
C VAL A 198 -24.72 15.75 -1.33
N ASN A 199 -25.73 15.54 -2.18
CA ASN A 199 -25.97 14.23 -2.80
C ASN A 199 -24.89 13.86 -3.81
N ASP A 200 -24.49 14.81 -4.65
CA ASP A 200 -23.48 14.58 -5.68
C ASP A 200 -22.09 14.38 -5.05
N ARG A 201 -21.80 15.14 -3.98
CA ARG A 201 -20.58 14.95 -3.17
C ARG A 201 -20.51 13.54 -2.59
N ASP A 202 -21.54 13.09 -1.89
CA ASP A 202 -21.55 11.79 -1.20
C ASP A 202 -21.44 10.63 -2.19
N LEU A 203 -22.11 10.73 -3.34
CA LEU A 203 -21.98 9.76 -4.43
C LEU A 203 -20.57 9.77 -5.03
N ARG A 204 -19.98 10.95 -5.26
CA ARG A 204 -18.59 11.05 -5.74
C ARG A 204 -17.62 10.43 -4.76
N ILE A 205 -17.75 10.68 -3.46
CA ILE A 205 -16.88 10.10 -2.42
C ILE A 205 -16.95 8.57 -2.49
N LEU A 206 -18.16 8.00 -2.45
CA LEU A 206 -18.33 6.54 -2.47
C LEU A 206 -17.80 5.93 -3.77
N ASN A 207 -18.09 6.53 -4.93
CA ASN A 207 -17.58 6.06 -6.22
C ASN A 207 -16.05 6.10 -6.27
N SER A 208 -15.46 7.21 -5.81
CA SER A 208 -14.01 7.37 -5.78
C SER A 208 -13.34 6.38 -4.82
N MET A 209 -13.93 6.13 -3.64
CA MET A 209 -13.46 5.10 -2.72
C MET A 209 -13.49 3.71 -3.37
N TRP A 210 -14.54 3.37 -4.10
CA TRP A 210 -14.62 2.11 -4.84
C TRP A 210 -13.60 2.01 -5.97
N VAL A 211 -13.31 3.10 -6.67
CA VAL A 211 -12.23 3.16 -7.68
C VAL A 211 -10.86 2.93 -7.02
N MET A 212 -10.60 3.55 -5.86
CA MET A 212 -9.36 3.32 -5.11
C MET A 212 -9.23 1.87 -4.65
N VAL A 213 -10.31 1.26 -4.15
CA VAL A 213 -10.35 -0.16 -3.76
C VAL A 213 -10.07 -1.05 -4.97
N ALA A 214 -10.73 -0.81 -6.10
CA ALA A 214 -10.50 -1.59 -7.32
C ALA A 214 -9.04 -1.47 -7.79
N TYR A 215 -8.50 -0.25 -7.87
CA TYR A 215 -7.11 -0.01 -8.25
C TYR A 215 -6.12 -0.69 -7.29
N GLY A 216 -6.30 -0.52 -5.98
CA GLY A 216 -5.44 -1.11 -4.96
C GLY A 216 -5.47 -2.64 -4.98
N LEU A 217 -6.65 -3.24 -5.12
CA LEU A 217 -6.80 -4.69 -5.22
C LEU A 217 -6.23 -5.25 -6.52
N SER A 218 -6.51 -4.61 -7.66
CA SER A 218 -5.99 -5.07 -8.96
C SER A 218 -4.47 -5.00 -9.01
N THR A 219 -3.86 -3.94 -8.48
CA THR A 219 -2.39 -3.84 -8.39
C THR A 219 -1.82 -4.90 -7.46
N PHE A 220 -2.36 -5.07 -6.26
CA PHE A 220 -1.87 -6.06 -5.30
C PHE A 220 -2.01 -7.51 -5.82
N LEU A 221 -3.19 -7.89 -6.32
CA LEU A 221 -3.44 -9.22 -6.88
C LEU A 221 -2.67 -9.46 -8.19
N GLY A 222 -2.50 -8.42 -9.01
CA GLY A 222 -1.65 -8.48 -10.20
C GLY A 222 -0.19 -8.75 -9.85
N GLY A 223 0.33 -8.07 -8.82
CA GLY A 223 1.62 -8.39 -8.24
C GLY A 223 1.69 -9.85 -7.79
N PHE A 224 0.71 -10.31 -6.99
CA PHE A 224 0.68 -11.68 -6.47
C PHE A 224 0.70 -12.73 -7.57
N PHE A 225 -0.03 -12.46 -8.65
CA PHE A 225 -0.03 -13.31 -9.82
C PHE A 225 1.36 -13.38 -10.48
N ILE A 226 2.00 -12.24 -10.72
CA ILE A 226 3.34 -12.20 -11.31
C ILE A 226 4.38 -12.89 -10.41
N TRP A 227 4.29 -12.69 -9.09
CA TRP A 227 5.13 -13.40 -8.12
C TRP A 227 5.00 -14.92 -8.25
N ASN A 228 3.78 -15.46 -8.39
CA ASN A 228 3.57 -16.90 -8.58
C ASN A 228 4.15 -17.41 -9.91
N LEU A 229 4.06 -16.60 -10.99
CA LEU A 229 4.69 -16.94 -12.27
C LEU A 229 6.21 -17.01 -12.14
N ASP A 230 6.81 -16.05 -11.43
CA ASP A 230 8.26 -16.00 -11.18
C ASP A 230 8.75 -17.26 -10.46
N ASN A 231 8.04 -17.68 -9.41
CA ASN A 231 8.36 -18.90 -8.65
C ASN A 231 8.16 -20.17 -9.49
N THR A 232 7.06 -20.28 -10.23
CA THR A 232 6.70 -21.50 -10.96
C THR A 232 7.55 -21.71 -12.20
N TYR A 233 7.80 -20.64 -12.96
CA TYR A 233 8.47 -20.69 -14.26
C TYR A 233 9.91 -20.19 -14.21
N CYS A 234 10.52 -20.15 -13.03
CA CYS A 234 11.84 -19.54 -12.83
C CYS A 234 12.89 -20.05 -13.83
N SER A 235 13.01 -21.37 -14.01
CA SER A 235 13.97 -21.96 -14.95
C SER A 235 13.81 -21.46 -16.38
N THR A 236 12.57 -21.28 -16.83
CA THR A 236 12.24 -20.77 -18.16
C THR A 236 12.55 -19.28 -18.27
N LEU A 237 12.16 -18.50 -17.25
CA LEU A 237 12.45 -17.06 -17.19
C LEU A 237 13.96 -16.78 -17.17
N ARG A 238 14.76 -17.58 -16.45
CA ARG A 238 16.23 -17.49 -16.46
C ARG A 238 16.81 -17.72 -17.86
N ILE A 239 16.24 -18.63 -18.65
CA ILE A 239 16.69 -18.88 -20.04
C ILE A 239 16.36 -17.68 -20.92
N TRP A 240 15.12 -17.21 -20.87
CA TRP A 240 14.68 -16.05 -21.67
C TRP A 240 15.47 -14.79 -21.33
N ARG A 241 15.80 -14.55 -20.05
CA ARG A 241 16.66 -13.42 -19.64
C ARG A 241 18.04 -13.48 -20.27
N ARG A 242 18.65 -14.67 -20.40
CA ARG A 242 19.95 -14.86 -21.07
C ARG A 242 19.87 -14.65 -22.59
N GLU A 243 18.80 -15.10 -23.22
CA GLU A 243 18.59 -14.93 -24.68
C GLU A 243 18.31 -13.47 -25.05
N ILE A 244 17.49 -12.78 -24.24
CA ILE A 244 17.12 -11.38 -24.45
C ILE A 244 18.27 -10.45 -24.09
N GLY A 245 18.96 -10.73 -22.98
CA GLY A 245 20.04 -9.91 -22.42
C GLY A 245 19.59 -8.54 -21.86
N LEU A 246 20.54 -7.78 -21.35
CA LEU A 246 20.29 -6.48 -20.72
C LEU A 246 20.17 -5.34 -21.74
N PRO A 247 19.33 -4.32 -21.46
CA PRO A 247 18.55 -4.14 -20.23
C PRO A 247 17.20 -4.87 -20.21
N TRP A 248 16.74 -5.42 -21.34
CA TRP A 248 15.38 -5.92 -21.50
C TRP A 248 15.05 -7.18 -20.69
N GLY A 249 16.06 -7.97 -20.33
CA GLY A 249 15.92 -9.10 -19.41
C GLY A 249 15.38 -8.69 -18.04
N ILE A 250 15.61 -7.44 -17.59
CA ILE A 250 15.10 -6.92 -16.31
C ILE A 250 13.56 -6.93 -16.27
N VAL A 251 12.88 -6.81 -17.43
CA VAL A 251 11.41 -6.84 -17.48
C VAL A 251 10.85 -8.19 -17.04
N LEU A 252 11.65 -9.25 -17.12
CA LEU A 252 11.27 -10.60 -16.69
C LEU A 252 11.54 -10.88 -15.20
N GLU A 253 12.04 -9.91 -14.43
CA GLU A 253 12.15 -10.03 -12.96
C GLU A 253 10.77 -9.91 -12.31
N GLY A 254 10.03 -11.02 -12.25
CA GLY A 254 8.66 -11.02 -11.75
C GLY A 254 8.58 -10.64 -10.28
N HIS A 255 9.56 -11.04 -9.48
CA HIS A 255 9.63 -10.66 -8.07
C HIS A 255 9.87 -9.15 -7.87
N GLY A 256 10.60 -8.49 -8.78
CA GLY A 256 10.73 -7.03 -8.78
C GLY A 256 9.41 -6.32 -9.08
N TRP A 257 8.62 -6.83 -10.03
CA TRP A 257 7.27 -6.31 -10.30
C TRP A 257 6.31 -6.51 -9.12
N TRP A 258 6.45 -7.62 -8.40
CA TRP A 258 5.71 -7.87 -7.17
C TRP A 258 5.90 -6.74 -6.15
N HIS A 259 7.15 -6.30 -5.89
CA HIS A 259 7.41 -5.18 -4.99
C HIS A 259 6.72 -3.89 -5.47
N LEU A 260 6.88 -3.54 -6.74
CA LEU A 260 6.30 -2.31 -7.28
C LEU A 260 4.77 -2.31 -7.13
N LEU A 261 4.12 -3.40 -7.52
CA LEU A 261 2.66 -3.50 -7.58
C LEU A 261 2.03 -3.63 -6.18
N THR A 262 2.60 -4.45 -5.31
CA THR A 262 2.12 -4.55 -3.92
C THR A 262 2.41 -3.30 -3.11
N GLY A 263 3.56 -2.65 -3.35
CA GLY A 263 3.90 -1.37 -2.73
C GLY A 263 2.89 -0.28 -3.09
N ILE A 264 2.50 -0.19 -4.37
CA ILE A 264 1.45 0.74 -4.82
C ILE A 264 0.09 0.38 -4.21
N GLY A 265 -0.28 -0.91 -4.23
CA GLY A 265 -1.56 -1.38 -3.69
C GLY A 265 -1.70 -1.11 -2.18
N ALA A 266 -0.64 -1.40 -1.40
CA ALA A 266 -0.61 -1.14 0.03
C ALA A 266 -0.59 0.35 0.36
N TYR A 267 0.14 1.18 -0.40
CA TYR A 267 0.07 2.63 -0.28
C TYR A 267 -1.37 3.14 -0.52
N MET A 268 -2.01 2.69 -1.60
CA MET A 268 -3.39 3.06 -1.93
C MET A 268 -4.36 2.64 -0.81
N TYR A 269 -4.17 1.45 -0.22
CA TYR A 269 -4.97 1.01 0.92
C TYR A 269 -4.85 1.97 2.12
N ILE A 270 -3.65 2.43 2.47
CA ILE A 270 -3.44 3.37 3.58
C ILE A 270 -4.11 4.72 3.27
N ILE A 271 -3.93 5.27 2.06
CA ILE A 271 -4.56 6.53 1.64
C ILE A 271 -6.10 6.42 1.64
N TRP A 272 -6.64 5.32 1.13
CA TRP A 272 -8.07 5.04 1.21
C TRP A 272 -8.57 4.93 2.65
N GLY A 273 -7.79 4.29 3.54
CA GLY A 273 -8.08 4.22 4.97
C GLY A 273 -8.13 5.60 5.65
N ILE A 274 -7.22 6.51 5.28
CA ILE A 274 -7.24 7.92 5.74
C ILE A 274 -8.55 8.59 5.31
N TRP A 275 -8.93 8.43 4.03
CA TRP A 275 -10.15 9.05 3.54
C TRP A 275 -11.39 8.50 4.24
N LEU A 276 -11.47 7.17 4.37
CA LEU A 276 -12.53 6.49 5.09
C LEU A 276 -12.66 7.01 6.53
N ARG A 277 -11.54 7.22 7.23
CA ARG A 277 -11.54 7.76 8.60
C ARG A 277 -12.14 9.17 8.66
N HIS A 278 -11.73 10.08 7.78
CA HIS A 278 -12.27 11.44 7.76
C HIS A 278 -13.77 11.47 7.48
N CYS A 279 -14.23 10.68 6.51
CA CYS A 279 -15.65 10.56 6.21
C CYS A 279 -16.46 9.94 7.37
N LEU A 280 -15.88 8.98 8.11
CA LEU A 280 -16.52 8.41 9.31
C LEU A 280 -16.62 9.41 10.46
N HIS A 281 -15.69 10.37 10.57
CA HIS A 281 -15.74 11.45 11.54
C HIS A 281 -16.61 12.64 11.10
N GLY A 282 -17.15 12.61 9.89
CA GLY A 282 -17.96 13.72 9.37
C GLY A 282 -17.15 14.87 8.78
N HIS A 283 -15.84 14.70 8.60
CA HIS A 283 -14.92 15.73 8.10
C HIS A 283 -14.76 15.70 6.57
N GLN A 284 -15.70 15.09 5.83
CA GLN A 284 -15.61 14.94 4.37
C GLN A 284 -15.60 16.26 3.57
N ASP A 285 -15.95 17.40 4.20
CA ASP A 285 -15.89 18.74 3.58
C ASP A 285 -14.54 19.45 3.80
N GLU A 286 -13.74 18.96 4.74
CA GLU A 286 -12.43 19.56 5.07
C GLU A 286 -11.29 18.96 4.25
N TYR A 287 -11.53 17.77 3.67
CA TYR A 287 -10.53 16.99 2.95
C TYR A 287 -11.03 16.55 1.59
N THR A 288 -10.10 16.40 0.66
CA THR A 288 -10.39 15.85 -0.67
C THR A 288 -9.27 14.94 -1.14
N LEU A 289 -9.62 14.04 -2.07
CA LEU A 289 -8.69 13.17 -2.75
C LEU A 289 -7.94 13.98 -3.84
N ASP A 290 -6.63 14.11 -3.70
CA ASP A 290 -5.73 14.58 -4.75
C ASP A 290 -5.16 13.38 -5.50
N TRP A 291 -5.77 13.06 -6.65
CA TRP A 291 -5.33 11.98 -7.52
C TRP A 291 -5.68 12.28 -8.99
N PRO A 292 -4.95 13.20 -9.64
CA PRO A 292 -5.32 13.72 -10.96
C PRO A 292 -5.19 12.67 -12.08
N ARG A 293 -4.27 11.71 -11.93
CA ARG A 293 -4.06 10.61 -12.88
C ARG A 293 -3.68 9.35 -12.12
N PHE A 294 -3.99 8.19 -12.69
CA PHE A 294 -3.80 6.88 -12.04
C PHE A 294 -2.35 6.57 -11.64
N TYR A 295 -1.36 7.17 -12.31
CA TYR A 295 0.06 6.95 -12.04
C TYR A 295 0.66 7.96 -11.05
N ASN A 296 -0.10 8.99 -10.66
CA ASN A 296 0.30 9.87 -9.56
C ASN A 296 0.05 9.15 -8.24
N ALA A 297 0.95 9.32 -7.27
CA ALA A 297 0.72 8.84 -5.92
C ALA A 297 -0.43 9.66 -5.28
N ALA A 298 -1.58 9.03 -5.07
CA ALA A 298 -2.75 9.63 -4.44
C ALA A 298 -2.43 10.21 -3.06
N ASP A 299 -3.16 11.25 -2.67
CA ASP A 299 -3.05 11.85 -1.34
C ASP A 299 -4.41 12.38 -0.85
N ILE A 300 -4.58 12.49 0.46
CA ILE A 300 -5.74 13.15 1.06
C ILE A 300 -5.28 14.49 1.61
N VAL A 301 -5.74 15.58 0.99
CA VAL A 301 -5.27 16.94 1.32
C VAL A 301 -6.39 17.75 1.94
N ARG A 302 -6.05 18.72 2.79
CA ARG A 302 -7.03 19.72 3.26
C ARG A 302 -7.45 20.61 2.11
N VAL A 303 -8.73 20.97 2.06
CA VAL A 303 -9.29 21.83 0.99
C VAL A 303 -8.60 23.20 0.91
N GLN A 304 -8.04 23.71 2.01
CA GLN A 304 -7.28 24.97 2.04
C GLN A 304 -5.91 24.89 1.32
N ASP A 305 -5.35 23.69 1.17
CA ASP A 305 -4.02 23.46 0.60
C ASP A 305 -4.03 23.28 -0.93
N ILE A 306 -5.21 23.30 -1.57
CA ILE A 306 -5.31 23.25 -3.04
C ILE A 306 -5.08 24.65 -3.58
N PRO A 307 -4.05 24.88 -4.42
CA PRO A 307 -3.92 26.14 -5.14
C PRO A 307 -5.24 26.35 -5.89
N LYS A 308 -5.95 27.45 -5.60
CA LYS A 308 -7.11 27.84 -6.41
C LYS A 308 -6.65 27.78 -7.86
N LEU A 309 -7.23 26.88 -8.66
CA LEU A 309 -7.07 26.97 -10.11
C LEU A 309 -7.55 28.36 -10.46
N THR A 310 -6.61 29.25 -10.79
CA THR A 310 -6.92 30.55 -11.34
C THR A 310 -7.76 30.28 -12.56
N ALA A 311 -9.04 30.64 -12.49
CA ALA A 311 -9.89 30.67 -13.66
C ALA A 311 -9.13 31.46 -14.73
N PRO A 312 -9.14 31.04 -16.01
CA PRO A 312 -8.54 31.84 -17.06
C PRO A 312 -9.23 33.22 -17.02
N GLU A 313 -8.43 34.25 -16.74
CA GLU A 313 -8.84 35.64 -16.82
C GLU A 313 -9.29 35.91 -18.27
N GLY A 314 -10.60 35.91 -18.50
CA GLY A 314 -11.14 36.20 -19.82
C GLY A 314 -12.47 35.55 -20.15
N TYR A 315 -13.49 35.69 -19.29
CA TYR A 315 -14.88 35.56 -19.76
C TYR A 315 -15.90 36.32 -18.90
N ALA A 316 -15.50 37.49 -18.40
CA ALA A 316 -16.40 38.41 -17.70
C ALA A 316 -16.34 39.80 -18.35
N GLU A 317 -16.62 39.88 -19.65
CA GLU A 317 -16.97 41.14 -20.28
C GLU A 317 -17.88 40.86 -21.48
N LYS A 318 -19.20 40.93 -21.23
CA LYS A 318 -20.29 41.28 -22.16
C LYS A 318 -21.62 40.90 -21.54
N LEU A 319 -22.11 41.75 -20.64
CA LEU A 319 -23.53 42.00 -20.41
C LEU A 319 -23.62 43.40 -19.77
N ASN A 320 -23.57 44.42 -20.63
CA ASN A 320 -24.17 45.72 -20.42
C ASN A 320 -25.07 45.99 -21.63
#